data_AF-A0A832TDV3-F1
#
_entry.id   AF-A0A832TDV3-F1
#
_cell.length_a   1.000
_cell.length_b   1.000
_cell.length_c   1.000
_cell.angle_alpha   90.00
_cell.angle_beta   90.00
_cell.angle_gamma   90.00
#
_symmetry.space_group_name_H-M   'P 1'
#
loop_
_entity.id
_entity.type
_entity.pdbx_description
1 polymer ?
#
loop_
_entity_poly.entity_id
_entity_poly.type
_entity_poly.pdbx_seq_one_letter_code
_entity_poly.pdbx_strand_id
1 'polypeptide(L)'
;MIARPDWFERRKYGGWGVHPKTWQGWVYIAMMILPFIIFQALPYWTNQMRTLVTVVWLGFLLFDLGHVMITLKKDERERKLEALSDRNAAWVMLAVLVTGLLYQGISSALAQQPKVDWFLAAALIGGALAKTISEVYLAKRSL
;
A
#
# COMPACT_ATOMS: atom_id res chain seq x y z
N MET A 1 -3.85 17.33 5.44
CA MET A 1 -2.79 16.36 5.74
C MET A 1 -2.34 16.61 7.15
N ILE A 2 -2.62 15.68 8.06
CA ILE A 2 -2.31 15.83 9.50
C ILE A 2 -0.84 15.51 9.73
N ALA A 3 -0.34 14.44 9.11
CA ALA A 3 1.08 14.12 9.09
C ALA A 3 1.87 15.20 8.35
N ARG A 4 2.91 15.74 8.98
CA ARG A 4 3.84 16.64 8.31
C ARG A 4 5.07 15.90 7.80
N PRO A 5 5.57 16.19 6.58
CA PRO A 5 6.69 15.44 6.00
C PRO A 5 8.01 15.54 6.77
N ASP A 6 8.23 16.63 7.51
CA ASP A 6 9.42 16.86 8.35
C ASP A 6 9.51 15.90 9.55
N TRP A 7 8.40 15.29 9.94
CA TRP A 7 8.36 14.30 11.02
C TRP A 7 8.84 12.92 10.59
N PHE A 8 8.95 12.70 9.29
CA PHE A 8 9.21 11.41 8.69
C PHE A 8 10.45 11.44 7.79
N GLU A 9 11.05 10.28 7.63
CA GLU A 9 12.08 10.03 6.64
C GLU A 9 11.76 8.76 5.85
N ARG A 10 12.44 8.57 4.73
CA ARG A 10 12.24 7.38 3.92
C ARG A 10 12.75 6.14 4.66
N ARG A 11 11.97 5.07 4.67
CA ARG A 11 12.46 3.76 5.09
C ARG A 11 13.40 3.19 4.02
N LYS A 12 14.69 3.02 4.35
CA LYS A 12 15.70 2.51 3.41
C LYS A 12 15.74 0.97 3.36
N TYR A 13 15.49 0.32 4.49
CA TYR A 13 15.55 -1.14 4.63
C TYR A 13 14.34 -1.65 5.42
N GLY A 14 13.94 -2.90 5.20
CA GLY A 14 12.91 -3.57 6.00
C GLY A 14 11.46 -3.14 5.70
N GLY A 15 11.16 -2.78 4.46
CA GLY A 15 9.78 -2.56 3.98
C GLY A 15 9.59 -1.26 3.18
N TRP A 16 8.35 -1.01 2.78
CA TRP A 16 7.94 0.21 2.07
C TRP A 16 7.53 1.33 3.04
N GLY A 17 7.51 2.55 2.50
CA GLY A 17 6.93 3.72 3.16
C GLY A 17 7.93 4.55 3.96
N VAL A 18 7.46 5.11 5.07
CA VAL A 18 8.18 6.08 5.88
C VAL A 18 8.49 5.57 7.27
N HIS A 19 9.53 6.15 7.87
CA HIS A 19 9.92 5.95 9.25
C HIS A 19 9.83 7.28 10.00
N PRO A 20 9.29 7.34 11.23
CA PRO A 20 9.33 8.55 12.03
C PRO A 20 10.77 8.96 12.33
N LYS A 21 11.13 10.19 11.97
CA LYS A 21 12.43 10.79 12.28
C LYS A 21 12.40 11.55 13.61
N THR A 22 11.26 12.11 13.97
CA THR A 22 11.07 12.94 15.17
C THR A 22 10.10 12.30 16.16
N TRP A 23 10.13 12.75 17.41
CA TRP A 23 9.15 12.34 18.42
C TRP A 23 7.70 12.68 18.01
N GLN A 24 7.50 13.76 17.25
CA GLN A 24 6.19 14.15 16.72
C GLN A 24 5.65 13.09 15.74
N GLY A 25 6.52 12.51 14.91
CA GLY A 25 6.15 11.40 14.03
C GLY A 25 5.75 10.16 14.81
N TRP A 26 6.45 9.84 15.91
CA TRP A 26 6.08 8.74 16.80
C TRP A 26 4.75 8.97 17.51
N VAL A 27 4.53 10.19 18.03
CA VAL A 27 3.24 10.57 18.63
C VAL A 27 2.12 10.50 17.61
N TYR A 28 2.34 10.97 16.38
CA TYR A 28 1.38 10.83 15.29
C TYR A 28 1.02 9.35 15.06
N ILE A 29 2.02 8.45 14.94
CA ILE A 29 1.74 7.02 14.75
C ILE A 29 0.93 6.47 15.94
N ALA A 30 1.32 6.78 17.17
CA ALA A 30 0.60 6.34 18.35
C ALA A 30 -0.86 6.83 18.33
N MET A 31 -1.09 8.10 17.99
CA MET A 31 -2.42 8.70 17.89
C MET A 31 -3.27 8.11 16.75
N MET A 32 -2.66 7.61 15.67
CA MET A 32 -3.40 6.96 14.58
C MET A 32 -3.68 5.48 14.86
N ILE A 33 -2.77 4.79 15.55
CA ILE A 33 -2.85 3.34 15.75
C ILE A 33 -3.58 2.98 17.05
N LEU A 34 -3.32 3.67 18.16
CA LEU A 34 -3.92 3.31 19.45
C LEU A 34 -5.45 3.43 19.47
N PRO A 35 -6.07 4.52 19.01
CA PRO A 35 -7.53 4.60 18.98
C PRO A 35 -8.15 3.53 18.09
N PHE A 36 -7.50 3.20 16.97
CA PHE A 36 -7.94 2.14 16.09
C PHE A 36 -7.89 0.76 16.77
N ILE A 37 -6.79 0.43 17.45
CA ILE A 37 -6.66 -0.83 18.20
C ILE A 37 -7.72 -0.91 19.30
N ILE A 38 -7.87 0.16 20.10
CA ILE A 38 -8.86 0.22 21.17
C ILE A 38 -10.26 0.00 20.59
N PHE A 39 -10.62 0.72 19.52
CA PHE A 39 -11.92 0.57 18.87
C PHE A 39 -12.17 -0.88 18.42
N GLN A 40 -11.19 -1.54 17.80
CA GLN A 40 -11.34 -2.93 17.33
C GLN A 40 -11.38 -3.96 18.46
N ALA A 41 -10.73 -3.69 19.59
CA ALA A 41 -10.70 -4.58 20.75
C ALA A 41 -12.03 -4.59 21.53
N LEU A 42 -12.79 -3.47 21.51
CA LEU A 42 -14.02 -3.36 22.27
C LEU A 42 -15.15 -4.25 21.72
N PRO A 43 -15.77 -5.13 22.52
CA PRO A 43 -16.75 -6.11 22.06
C PRO A 43 -18.14 -5.53 21.73
N TYR A 44 -18.32 -4.20 21.84
CA TYR A 44 -19.61 -3.54 21.69
C TYR A 44 -20.07 -3.35 20.24
N TRP A 45 -19.14 -3.47 19.28
CA TRP A 45 -19.41 -3.14 17.88
C TRP A 45 -19.78 -4.36 17.04
N THR A 46 -20.78 -4.20 16.17
CA THR A 46 -21.14 -5.20 15.17
C THR A 46 -20.00 -5.39 14.14
N ASN A 47 -19.94 -6.57 13.51
CA ASN A 47 -18.96 -6.85 12.46
C ASN A 47 -19.05 -5.85 11.29
N GLN A 48 -20.26 -5.43 10.92
CA GLN A 48 -20.47 -4.44 9.86
C GLN A 48 -19.84 -3.08 10.22
N MET A 49 -20.06 -2.59 11.45
CA MET A 49 -19.48 -1.33 11.90
C MET A 49 -17.95 -1.40 12.00
N ARG A 50 -17.42 -2.52 12.53
CA ARG A 50 -15.96 -2.76 12.61
C ARG A 50 -15.31 -2.73 11.22
N THR A 51 -15.92 -3.39 10.24
CA THR A 51 -15.44 -3.41 8.86
C THR A 51 -15.50 -2.01 8.23
N LEU A 52 -16.62 -1.29 8.38
CA LEU A 52 -16.78 0.06 7.84
C LEU A 52 -15.71 1.00 8.40
N VAL A 53 -15.56 1.04 9.73
CA VAL A 53 -14.54 1.88 10.39
C VAL A 53 -13.14 1.46 9.96
N THR A 54 -12.85 0.17 9.81
CA THR A 54 -11.55 -0.30 9.30
C THR A 54 -11.25 0.23 7.91
N VAL A 55 -12.19 0.09 6.97
CA VAL A 55 -12.01 0.53 5.59
C VAL A 55 -11.79 2.05 5.54
N VAL A 56 -12.61 2.82 6.26
CA VAL A 56 -12.50 4.29 6.30
C VAL A 56 -11.19 4.72 6.96
N TRP A 57 -10.82 4.11 8.09
CA TRP A 57 -9.61 4.46 8.83
C TRP A 57 -8.34 4.13 8.04
N LEU A 58 -8.29 2.96 7.40
CA LEU A 58 -7.17 2.60 6.52
C LEU A 58 -7.10 3.51 5.31
N GLY A 59 -8.24 3.85 4.68
CA GLY A 59 -8.29 4.79 3.57
C GLY A 59 -7.74 6.17 3.97
N PHE A 60 -8.15 6.67 5.13
CA PHE A 60 -7.64 7.93 5.69
C PHE A 60 -6.13 7.88 5.94
N LEU A 61 -5.63 6.82 6.60
CA LEU A 61 -4.21 6.67 6.92
C LEU A 61 -3.35 6.52 5.66
N LEU A 62 -3.81 5.75 4.66
CA LEU A 62 -3.14 5.60 3.37
C LEU A 62 -3.08 6.92 2.61
N PHE A 63 -4.16 7.69 2.63
CA PHE A 63 -4.17 9.02 2.01
C PHE A 63 -3.16 9.94 2.73
N ASP A 64 -3.23 10.03 4.06
CA ASP A 64 -2.39 10.93 4.86
C ASP A 64 -0.89 10.62 4.73
N LEU A 65 -0.50 9.35 4.91
CA LEU A 65 0.89 8.91 4.72
C LEU A 65 1.31 8.92 3.24
N GLY A 66 0.38 8.67 2.31
CA GLY A 66 0.67 8.70 0.88
C GLY A 66 1.13 10.07 0.41
N HIS A 67 0.49 11.13 0.88
CA HIS A 67 0.97 12.49 0.60
C HIS A 67 2.32 12.79 1.25
N VAL A 68 2.58 12.32 2.47
CA VAL A 68 3.90 12.44 3.08
C VAL A 68 4.96 11.78 2.21
N MET A 69 4.71 10.58 1.70
CA MET A 69 5.63 9.87 0.80
C MET A 69 5.90 10.63 -0.50
N ILE A 70 4.89 11.30 -1.06
CA ILE A 70 5.00 12.06 -2.32
C ILE A 70 5.72 13.41 -2.09
N THR A 71 5.51 14.04 -0.93
CA THR A 71 6.07 15.37 -0.62
C THR A 71 7.43 15.33 0.05
N LEU A 72 7.89 14.15 0.47
CA LEU A 72 9.22 13.98 1.07
C LEU A 72 10.32 14.40 0.09
N LYS A 73 11.23 15.27 0.54
CA LYS A 73 12.39 15.67 -0.26
C LYS A 73 13.33 14.47 -0.39
N LYS A 74 13.80 14.22 -1.61
CA LYS A 74 14.67 13.10 -1.96
C LYS A 74 15.76 13.60 -2.89
N ASP A 75 17.00 13.21 -2.60
CA ASP A 75 18.14 13.46 -3.47
C ASP A 75 18.04 12.62 -4.75
N GLU A 76 18.78 13.00 -5.81
CA GLU A 76 18.77 12.27 -7.08
C GLU A 76 19.18 10.80 -6.93
N ARG A 77 20.19 10.53 -6.10
CA ARG A 77 20.65 9.17 -5.81
C ARG A 77 19.57 8.36 -5.12
N GLU A 78 18.89 8.96 -4.14
CA GLU A 78 17.82 8.27 -3.40
C GLU A 78 16.63 7.95 -4.29
N ARG A 79 16.23 8.89 -5.17
CA ARG A 79 15.16 8.66 -6.16
C ARG A 79 15.49 7.49 -7.10
N LYS A 80 16.72 7.43 -7.63
CA LYS A 80 17.15 6.34 -8.52
C LYS A 80 17.14 4.99 -7.80
N LEU A 81 17.65 4.95 -6.58
CA LEU A 81 17.66 3.72 -5.78
C LEU A 81 16.23 3.26 -5.43
N GLU A 82 15.34 4.19 -5.09
CA GLU A 82 13.93 3.91 -4.80
C GLU A 82 13.21 3.33 -6.01
N ALA A 83 13.35 3.97 -7.17
CA ALA A 83 12.71 3.50 -8.39
C ALA A 83 13.17 2.09 -8.77
N LEU A 84 14.47 1.78 -8.57
CA LEU A 84 15.00 0.44 -8.82
C LEU A 84 14.49 -0.59 -7.80
N SER A 85 14.50 -0.25 -6.50
CA SER A 85 14.03 -1.16 -5.45
C SER A 85 12.54 -1.44 -5.58
N ASP A 86 11.73 -0.42 -5.85
CA ASP A 86 10.29 -0.55 -5.99
C ASP A 86 9.91 -1.31 -7.25
N ARG A 87 10.65 -1.11 -8.36
CA ARG A 87 10.51 -1.93 -9.57
C ARG A 87 10.77 -3.40 -9.28
N ASN A 88 11.88 -3.73 -8.60
CA ASN A 88 12.21 -5.11 -8.28
C ASN A 88 11.16 -5.73 -7.35
N ALA A 89 10.70 -4.99 -6.35
CA ALA A 89 9.66 -5.46 -5.44
C ALA A 89 8.32 -5.69 -6.17
N ALA A 90 7.94 -4.78 -7.09
CA ALA A 90 6.76 -4.93 -7.93
C ALA A 90 6.84 -6.16 -8.85
N TRP A 91 8.00 -6.46 -9.43
CA TRP A 91 8.21 -7.67 -10.23
C TRP A 91 8.03 -8.95 -9.42
N VAL A 92 8.60 -9.00 -8.20
CA VAL A 92 8.45 -10.15 -7.32
C VAL A 92 6.99 -10.33 -6.91
N MET A 93 6.31 -9.24 -6.51
CA MET A 93 4.88 -9.28 -6.19
C MET A 93 4.04 -9.76 -7.38
N LEU A 94 4.30 -9.23 -8.58
CA LEU A 94 3.61 -9.64 -9.79
C LEU A 94 3.78 -11.14 -10.05
N ALA A 95 5.01 -11.66 -9.96
CA ALA A 95 5.29 -13.07 -10.16
C ALA A 95 4.53 -13.95 -9.16
N VAL A 96 4.53 -13.57 -7.87
CA VAL A 96 3.80 -14.30 -6.81
C VAL A 96 2.29 -14.23 -7.03
N LEU A 97 1.73 -13.07 -7.33
CA LEU A 97 0.29 -12.89 -7.54
C LEU A 97 -0.21 -13.67 -8.76
N VAL A 98 0.52 -13.61 -9.88
CA VAL A 98 0.18 -14.37 -11.10
C VAL A 98 0.28 -15.86 -10.83
N THR A 99 1.37 -16.32 -10.20
CA THR A 99 1.55 -17.75 -9.87
C THR A 99 0.47 -18.24 -8.91
N GLY A 100 0.13 -17.44 -7.89
CA GLY A 100 -0.94 -17.75 -6.94
C GLY A 100 -2.30 -17.86 -7.61
N LEU A 101 -2.64 -16.92 -8.50
CA LEU A 101 -3.90 -16.94 -9.25
C LEU A 101 -3.98 -18.14 -10.21
N LEU A 102 -2.88 -18.46 -10.91
CA LEU A 102 -2.81 -19.64 -11.79
C LEU A 102 -2.95 -20.94 -11.00
N TYR A 103 -2.24 -21.07 -9.87
CA TYR A 103 -2.33 -22.22 -8.98
C TYR A 103 -3.76 -22.40 -8.44
N GLN A 104 -4.39 -21.31 -7.99
CA GLN A 104 -5.78 -21.35 -7.56
C GLN A 104 -6.72 -21.80 -8.68
N GLY A 105 -6.57 -21.22 -9.88
CA GLY A 105 -7.37 -21.60 -11.04
C GLY A 105 -7.25 -23.09 -11.39
N ILE A 106 -6.04 -23.62 -11.45
CA ILE A 106 -5.78 -25.04 -11.76
C ILE A 106 -6.35 -25.94 -10.66
N SER A 107 -6.02 -25.66 -9.39
CA SER A 107 -6.47 -26.48 -8.26
C SER A 107 -8.00 -26.50 -8.13
N SER A 108 -8.65 -25.36 -8.33
CA SER A 108 -10.12 -25.26 -8.34
C SER A 108 -10.77 -25.98 -9.51
N ALA A 109 -10.15 -25.94 -10.70
CA ALA A 109 -10.63 -26.68 -11.86
C ALA A 109 -10.53 -28.20 -11.65
N LEU A 110 -9.41 -28.69 -11.11
CA LEU A 110 -9.21 -30.10 -10.77
C LEU A 110 -10.20 -30.57 -9.69
N ALA A 111 -10.52 -29.71 -8.72
CA ALA A 111 -11.52 -29.98 -7.69
C ALA A 111 -12.98 -29.85 -8.18
N GLN A 112 -13.20 -29.53 -9.47
CA GLN A 112 -14.53 -29.27 -10.06
C GLN A 112 -15.34 -28.19 -9.32
N GLN A 113 -14.65 -27.28 -8.63
CA GLN A 113 -15.25 -26.14 -7.92
C GLN A 113 -14.55 -24.87 -8.37
N PRO A 114 -14.93 -24.29 -9.52
CA PRO A 114 -14.28 -23.09 -10.04
C PRO A 114 -14.45 -21.96 -9.01
N LYS A 115 -13.35 -21.60 -8.38
CA LYS A 115 -13.25 -20.47 -7.46
C LYS A 115 -12.09 -19.60 -7.93
N VAL A 116 -12.37 -18.32 -8.11
CA VAL A 116 -11.38 -17.31 -8.48
C VAL A 116 -11.39 -16.27 -7.37
N ASP A 117 -10.22 -15.95 -6.84
CA ASP A 117 -10.07 -14.82 -5.95
C ASP A 117 -10.09 -13.52 -6.76
N TRP A 118 -11.25 -12.87 -6.79
CA TRP A 118 -11.45 -11.59 -7.46
C TRP A 118 -10.60 -10.47 -6.86
N PHE A 119 -10.17 -10.57 -5.60
CA PHE A 119 -9.29 -9.59 -4.99
C PHE A 119 -7.88 -9.66 -5.59
N LEU A 120 -7.34 -10.87 -5.79
CA LEU A 120 -6.06 -11.07 -6.47
C LEU A 120 -6.14 -10.62 -7.94
N ALA A 121 -7.23 -10.93 -8.63
CA ALA A 121 -7.44 -10.47 -10.00
C ALA A 121 -7.51 -8.93 -10.07
N ALA A 122 -8.25 -8.29 -9.15
CA ALA A 122 -8.35 -6.84 -9.07
C ALA A 122 -6.98 -6.18 -8.77
N ALA A 123 -6.15 -6.79 -7.92
CA ALA A 123 -4.79 -6.30 -7.64
C ALA A 123 -3.91 -6.29 -8.90
N LEU A 124 -3.96 -7.36 -9.71
CA LEU A 124 -3.21 -7.45 -10.97
C LEU A 124 -3.68 -6.41 -12.00
N ILE A 125 -5.00 -6.29 -12.19
CA ILE A 125 -5.59 -5.32 -13.11
C ILE A 125 -5.26 -3.89 -12.66
N GLY A 126 -5.43 -3.60 -11.37
CA GLY A 126 -5.12 -2.29 -10.78
C GLY A 126 -3.63 -1.92 -10.97
N GLY A 127 -2.72 -2.87 -10.76
CA GLY A 127 -1.29 -2.69 -11.00
C GLY A 127 -0.97 -2.39 -12.48
N ALA A 128 -1.60 -3.13 -13.41
CA ALA A 128 -1.43 -2.91 -14.85
C ALA A 128 -1.95 -1.54 -15.30
N LEU A 129 -3.12 -1.12 -14.79
CA LEU A 129 -3.69 0.20 -15.06
C LEU A 129 -2.79 1.30 -14.51
N ALA A 130 -2.32 1.18 -13.26
CA ALA A 130 -1.44 2.17 -12.64
C ALA A 130 -0.13 2.34 -13.43
N LYS A 131 0.49 1.24 -13.89
CA LYS A 131 1.66 1.29 -14.78
C LYS A 131 1.34 2.03 -16.08
N THR A 132 0.25 1.66 -16.74
CA THR A 132 -0.14 2.20 -18.04
C THR A 132 -0.41 3.70 -17.97
N ILE A 133 -1.17 4.16 -16.97
CA ILE A 133 -1.45 5.58 -16.73
C ILE A 133 -0.15 6.34 -16.47
N SER A 134 0.74 5.80 -15.63
CA SER A 134 2.02 6.42 -15.33
C SER A 134 2.90 6.56 -16.57
N GLU A 135 2.94 5.52 -17.41
CA GLU A 135 3.73 5.49 -18.64
C GLU A 135 3.22 6.54 -19.65
N VAL A 136 1.91 6.61 -19.87
CA VAL A 136 1.29 7.62 -20.74
C VAL A 136 1.53 9.03 -20.23
N TYR A 137 1.38 9.26 -18.92
CA TYR A 137 1.59 10.58 -18.32
C TYR A 137 3.05 11.02 -18.43
N LEU A 138 4.01 10.14 -18.13
CA LEU A 138 5.43 10.45 -18.18
C LEU A 138 5.92 10.65 -19.63
N ALA A 139 5.48 9.82 -20.57
CA ALA A 139 5.82 9.96 -21.98
C ALA A 139 5.39 11.33 -22.56
N LYS A 140 4.19 11.80 -22.18
CA LYS A 140 3.68 13.13 -22.57
C LYS A 140 4.45 14.29 -21.95
N ARG A 141 5.10 14.09 -20.81
CA ARG A 141 5.86 15.13 -20.11
C ARG A 141 7.33 15.20 -20.54
N SER A 142 7.84 14.11 -21.11
CA SER A 142 9.21 14.02 -21.65
C SER A 142 9.35 14.51 -23.11
N LEU A 143 8.22 14.81 -23.76
CA LEU A 143 8.14 15.48 -25.08
C LEU A 143 7.84 16.97 -24.86
#